data_AF-A0A835DY79-F1
#
_entry.id   AF-A0A835DY79-F1
#
_cell.length_a   1.000
_cell.length_b   1.000
_cell.length_c   1.000
_cell.angle_alpha   90.00
_cell.angle_beta   90.00
_cell.angle_gamma   90.00
#
_symmetry.space_group_name_H-M   'P 1'
#
loop_
_entity.id
_entity.type
_entity.pdbx_description
1 polymer ?
#
loop_
_entity_poly.entity_id
_entity_poly.type
_entity_poly.pdbx_seq_one_letter_code
_entity_poly.pdbx_strand_id
1 'polypeptide(L)'
;MVFGRSKSPSSTTPSAPSKAAAACSELRAAYHECFNRWYAEKFAKGQWQKDDCADHWHKYRACLEEHLEDKHLRQILLDAETSAFYARPDADPPSGQGATK
;
A
#
# COMPACT_ATOMS: atom_id res chain seq x y z
N MET A 1 1.88 54.91 1.45
CA MET A 1 2.72 53.75 1.08
C MET A 1 1.89 52.49 1.27
N VAL A 2 1.43 51.87 0.19
CA VAL A 2 0.68 50.60 0.24
C VAL A 2 1.68 49.48 -0.02
N PHE A 3 1.92 48.61 0.97
CA PHE A 3 2.76 47.43 0.78
C PHE A 3 1.93 46.35 0.08
N GLY A 4 2.04 46.30 -1.25
CA GLY A 4 1.44 45.26 -2.07
C GLY A 4 2.07 43.90 -1.73
N ARG A 5 1.28 42.98 -1.20
CA ARG A 5 1.66 41.57 -1.01
C ARG A 5 1.78 40.94 -2.40
N SER A 6 3.00 40.79 -2.92
CA SER A 6 3.29 40.00 -4.11
C SER A 6 2.79 38.58 -3.91
N LYS A 7 1.67 38.24 -4.53
CA LYS A 7 1.10 36.90 -4.55
C LYS A 7 1.79 36.15 -5.68
N SER A 8 2.87 35.44 -5.35
CA SER A 8 3.49 34.50 -6.28
C SER A 8 2.45 33.49 -6.74
N PRO A 9 2.31 33.19 -8.04
CA PRO A 9 1.54 32.05 -8.47
C PRO A 9 2.33 30.81 -8.03
N SER A 10 1.90 30.15 -6.96
CA SER A 10 2.27 28.76 -6.74
C SER A 10 1.77 27.98 -7.94
N SER A 11 2.67 27.71 -8.87
CA SER A 11 2.48 26.70 -9.91
C SER A 11 2.37 25.35 -9.21
N THR A 12 1.16 24.99 -8.80
CA THR A 12 0.81 23.59 -8.52
C THR A 12 0.74 22.89 -9.87
N THR A 13 1.91 22.62 -10.45
CA THR A 13 2.04 21.69 -11.56
C THR A 13 1.67 20.33 -10.99
N PRO A 14 0.69 19.59 -11.54
CA PRO A 14 0.52 18.20 -11.15
C PRO A 14 1.84 17.50 -11.47
N SER A 15 2.54 17.03 -10.42
CA SER A 15 3.76 16.26 -10.56
C SER A 15 3.48 15.15 -11.57
N ALA A 16 4.20 15.14 -12.69
CA ALA A 16 4.02 14.12 -13.70
C ALA A 16 4.13 12.75 -13.02
N PRO A 17 3.21 11.80 -13.34
CA PRO A 17 3.33 10.45 -12.80
C PRO A 17 4.71 9.91 -13.14
N SER A 18 5.35 9.25 -12.17
CA SER A 18 6.62 8.57 -12.44
C SER A 18 6.41 7.60 -13.61
N LYS A 19 7.47 7.33 -14.37
CA LYS A 19 7.44 6.39 -15.50
C LYS A 19 6.85 5.03 -15.11
N ALA A 20 7.17 4.55 -13.91
CA ALA A 20 6.57 3.36 -13.31
C ALA A 20 5.06 3.50 -13.06
N ALA A 21 4.60 4.64 -12.53
CA ALA A 21 3.17 4.88 -12.30
C ALA A 21 2.39 4.96 -13.62
N ALA A 22 3.00 5.50 -14.68
CA ALA A 22 2.40 5.55 -16.01
C ALA A 22 2.36 4.16 -16.67
N ALA A 23 3.45 3.38 -16.60
CA ALA A 23 3.53 2.05 -17.20
C ALA A 23 2.59 1.03 -16.51
N CYS A 24 2.40 1.16 -15.20
CA CYS A 24 1.61 0.23 -14.40
C CYS A 24 0.20 0.72 -14.08
N SER A 25 -0.32 1.74 -14.77
CA SER A 25 -1.60 2.39 -14.45
C SER A 25 -2.79 1.44 -14.49
N GLU A 26 -2.86 0.59 -15.51
CA GLU A 26 -3.96 -0.38 -15.69
C GLU A 26 -3.96 -1.45 -14.60
N LEU A 27 -2.77 -1.98 -14.27
CA LEU A 27 -2.60 -2.98 -13.22
C LEU A 27 -2.91 -2.38 -11.84
N ARG A 28 -2.53 -1.12 -11.62
CA ARG A 28 -2.91 -0.36 -10.43
C ARG A 28 -4.42 -0.23 -10.32
N ALA A 29 -5.10 0.16 -11.40
CA ALA A 29 -6.55 0.35 -11.42
C ALA A 29 -7.28 -0.96 -11.09
N ALA A 30 -6.88 -2.08 -11.71
CA ALA A 30 -7.47 -3.39 -11.45
C ALA A 30 -7.27 -3.84 -9.99
N TYR A 31 -6.07 -3.63 -9.43
CA TYR A 31 -5.81 -3.91 -8.01
C TYR A 31 -6.66 -3.02 -7.09
N HIS A 32 -6.71 -1.71 -7.36
CA HIS A 32 -7.49 -0.77 -6.55
C HIS A 32 -8.99 -1.09 -6.59
N GLU A 33 -9.54 -1.44 -7.74
CA GLU A 33 -10.96 -1.81 -7.86
C GLU A 33 -11.27 -3.06 -7.02
N CYS A 34 -10.45 -4.10 -7.15
CA CYS A 34 -10.58 -5.31 -6.35
C CYS A 34 -10.48 -4.98 -4.86
N PHE A 35 -9.44 -4.26 -4.46
CA PHE A 35 -9.17 -3.91 -3.06
C PHE A 35 -10.30 -3.09 -2.46
N ASN A 36 -10.82 -2.09 -3.17
CA ASN A 36 -11.92 -1.25 -2.66
C ASN A 36 -13.19 -2.07 -2.41
N ARG A 37 -13.53 -2.98 -3.34
CA ARG A 37 -14.68 -3.89 -3.15
C ARG A 37 -14.44 -4.83 -1.96
N TRP A 38 -13.28 -5.47 -1.91
CA TRP A 38 -12.91 -6.36 -0.81
C TRP A 38 -12.91 -5.63 0.53
N TYR A 39 -12.41 -4.39 0.58
CA TYR A 39 -12.38 -3.59 1.78
C TYR A 39 -13.79 -3.33 2.32
N ALA A 40 -14.71 -2.89 1.45
CA ALA A 40 -16.09 -2.59 1.84
C ALA A 40 -16.89 -3.84 2.26
N GLU A 41 -16.65 -4.97 1.60
CA GLU A 41 -17.47 -6.17 1.77
C GLU A 41 -16.92 -7.16 2.79
N LYS A 42 -15.60 -7.24 2.92
CA LYS A 42 -14.89 -8.26 3.68
C LYS A 42 -14.18 -7.64 4.87
N PHE A 43 -13.23 -6.74 4.62
CA PHE A 43 -12.43 -6.14 5.69
C PHE A 43 -13.27 -5.36 6.70
N ALA A 44 -14.11 -4.44 6.23
CA ALA A 44 -14.96 -3.60 7.09
C ALA A 44 -15.97 -4.41 7.92
N LYS A 45 -16.26 -5.66 7.52
CA LYS A 45 -17.16 -6.58 8.22
C LYS A 45 -16.43 -7.61 9.08
N GLY A 46 -15.11 -7.49 9.22
CA GLY A 46 -14.27 -8.41 10.00
C GLY A 46 -13.93 -9.73 9.30
N GLN A 47 -14.22 -9.88 8.01
CA GLN A 47 -13.93 -11.09 7.21
C GLN A 47 -12.64 -10.93 6.39
N TRP A 48 -11.52 -10.62 7.03
CA TRP A 48 -10.27 -10.27 6.34
C TRP A 48 -9.33 -11.46 6.07
N GLN A 49 -9.69 -12.67 6.51
CA GLN A 49 -8.84 -13.87 6.43
C GLN A 49 -8.61 -14.41 5.01
N LYS A 50 -9.21 -13.80 3.99
CA LYS A 50 -9.14 -14.27 2.60
C LYS A 50 -8.56 -13.19 1.69
N ASP A 51 -7.48 -13.53 1.02
CA ASP A 51 -6.77 -12.68 0.06
C ASP A 51 -7.36 -12.80 -1.35
N ASP A 52 -8.55 -12.25 -1.57
CA ASP A 52 -9.21 -12.29 -2.89
C ASP A 52 -8.53 -11.41 -3.96
N CYS A 53 -7.65 -10.47 -3.56
CA CYS A 53 -6.99 -9.53 -4.46
C CYS A 53 -5.48 -9.77 -4.63
N ALA A 54 -4.94 -10.87 -4.08
CA ALA A 54 -3.51 -11.18 -4.16
C ALA A 54 -3.01 -11.28 -5.61
N ASP A 55 -3.76 -11.92 -6.51
CA ASP A 55 -3.36 -12.02 -7.93
C ASP A 55 -3.18 -10.65 -8.61
N HIS A 56 -4.07 -9.71 -8.31
CA HIS A 56 -3.98 -8.34 -8.84
C HIS A 56 -2.77 -7.61 -8.24
N TRP A 57 -2.52 -7.82 -6.95
CA TRP A 57 -1.35 -7.26 -6.26
C TRP A 57 -0.04 -7.79 -6.85
N HIS A 58 0.09 -9.09 -7.05
CA HIS A 58 1.31 -9.69 -7.61
C HIS A 58 1.63 -9.16 -9.01
N LYS A 59 0.62 -9.02 -9.87
CA LYS A 59 0.80 -8.44 -11.22
C LYS A 59 1.23 -6.98 -11.16
N TYR A 60 0.56 -6.17 -10.33
CA TYR A 60 0.90 -4.75 -10.17
C TYR A 60 2.32 -4.57 -9.61
N ARG A 61 2.68 -5.37 -8.61
CA ARG A 61 4.02 -5.35 -8.01
C ARG A 61 5.11 -5.71 -9.02
N ALA A 62 4.95 -6.81 -9.76
CA ALA A 62 5.93 -7.22 -10.76
C ALA A 62 6.20 -6.11 -11.79
N CYS A 63 5.14 -5.39 -12.20
CA CYS A 63 5.28 -4.22 -13.07
C CYS A 63 6.08 -3.08 -12.40
N LEU A 64 5.81 -2.79 -11.12
CA LEU A 64 6.58 -1.78 -10.38
C LEU A 64 8.04 -2.17 -10.27
N GLU A 65 8.32 -3.44 -9.96
CA GLU A 65 9.68 -3.97 -9.88
C GLU A 65 10.42 -3.82 -11.20
N GLU A 66 9.76 -3.95 -12.35
CA GLU A 66 10.38 -3.74 -13.66
C GLU A 66 10.67 -2.26 -13.93
N HIS A 67 9.72 -1.36 -13.63
CA HIS A 67 9.76 0.03 -14.09
C HIS A 67 10.26 1.05 -13.06
N LEU A 68 10.49 0.68 -11.80
CA LEU A 68 11.06 1.58 -10.79
C LEU A 68 12.52 1.88 -11.09
N GLU A 69 12.88 3.08 -11.50
CA GLU A 69 14.31 3.38 -11.79
C GLU A 69 15.13 3.60 -10.51
N ASP A 70 14.45 3.94 -9.41
CA ASP A 70 15.07 4.17 -8.10
C ASP A 70 15.32 2.86 -7.34
N LYS A 71 16.60 2.55 -7.10
CA LYS A 71 17.03 1.34 -6.38
C LYS A 71 16.54 1.31 -4.94
N HIS A 72 16.44 2.45 -4.28
CA HIS A 72 15.97 2.53 -2.91
C HIS A 72 14.48 2.24 -2.83
N LEU A 73 13.68 2.76 -3.77
CA LEU A 73 12.26 2.44 -3.86
C LEU A 73 12.00 0.97 -4.22
N ARG A 74 12.82 0.39 -5.11
CA ARG A 74 12.77 -1.08 -5.35
C ARG A 74 13.06 -1.85 -4.06
N GLN A 75 14.12 -1.51 -3.34
CA GLN A 75 14.49 -2.21 -2.10
C GLN A 75 13.35 -2.20 -1.08
N ILE A 76 12.70 -1.04 -0.87
CA ILE A 76 11.53 -0.93 0.03
C ILE A 76 10.39 -1.87 -0.40
N LEU A 77 10.18 -2.02 -1.71
CA LEU A 77 9.15 -2.88 -2.28
C LEU A 77 9.43 -4.37 -2.03
N LEU A 78 10.69 -4.80 -2.18
CA LEU A 78 11.12 -6.17 -1.89
C LEU A 78 11.13 -6.45 -0.38
N ASP A 79 11.54 -5.47 0.43
CA ASP A 79 11.59 -5.60 1.89
C ASP A 79 10.19 -5.74 2.49
N ALA A 80 9.18 -5.08 1.92
CA ALA A 80 7.79 -5.22 2.34
C ALA A 80 7.30 -6.68 2.21
N GLU A 81 7.76 -7.42 1.21
CA GLU A 81 7.41 -8.82 0.99
C GLU A 81 8.08 -9.76 2.00
N THR A 82 9.31 -9.46 2.39
CA THR A 82 10.11 -10.26 3.31
C THR A 82 9.99 -9.81 4.77
N SER A 83 9.27 -8.72 5.02
CA SER A 83 9.16 -8.13 6.36
C SER A 83 8.43 -9.08 7.32
N ALA A 84 9.24 -9.76 8.13
CA ALA A 84 8.81 -10.60 9.25
C ALA A 84 7.97 -9.85 10.32
N PHE A 85 7.85 -8.52 10.20
CA PHE A 85 6.98 -7.69 11.04
C PHE A 85 5.49 -7.93 10.80
N TYR A 86 5.06 -8.30 9.58
CA TYR A 86 3.69 -8.74 9.29
C TYR A 86 3.52 -10.27 9.43
N ALA A 87 4.62 -11.03 9.42
CA ALA A 87 4.63 -12.48 9.62
C ALA A 87 4.76 -12.87 11.11
N ARG A 88 4.13 -12.13 12.03
CA ARG A 88 3.88 -12.65 13.38
C ARG A 88 2.59 -13.47 13.33
N PRO A 89 2.64 -14.82 13.27
CA PRO A 89 1.50 -15.60 13.72
C PRO A 89 1.25 -15.24 15.19
N ASP A 90 -0.01 -14.98 15.47
CA ASP A 90 -0.59 -14.75 16.77
C ASP A 90 0.00 -15.73 17.81
N ALA A 91 0.95 -15.24 18.62
CA ALA A 91 1.31 -15.92 19.85
C ALA A 91 0.34 -15.41 20.91
N ASP A 92 -0.78 -16.13 21.04
CA ASP A 92 -1.74 -16.02 22.12
C ASP A 92 -0.99 -15.88 23.46
N PRO A 93 -1.29 -14.86 24.29
CA PRO A 93 -0.72 -14.77 25.62
C PRO A 93 -1.30 -15.92 26.46
N PRO A 94 -0.50 -16.72 27.20
CA PRO A 94 -1.07 -17.73 28.08
C PRO A 94 -1.97 -17.05 29.11
N SER A 95 -3.27 -17.22 28.91
CA SER A 95 -4.32 -16.85 29.86
C SER A 95 -3.99 -17.41 31.24
N GLY A 96 -4.19 -16.57 32.25
CA GLY A 96 -3.54 -16.69 33.56
C GLY A 96 -3.76 -18.01 34.27
N GLN A 97 -2.72 -18.44 34.99
CA GLN A 97 -2.82 -19.49 36.00
C GLN A 97 -3.63 -18.95 37.18
N GLY A 98 -4.94 -19.22 37.18
CA GLY A 98 -5.76 -19.20 38.38
C GLY A 98 -5.45 -20.43 39.21
N ALA A 99 -4.57 -20.29 40.20
CA ALA A 99 -4.40 -21.27 41.25
C ALA A 99 -5.61 -21.21 42.19
N THR A 100 -6.48 -22.23 42.15
CA THR A 100 -7.48 -22.45 43.20
C THR A 100 -7.57 -23.93 43.57
N LYS A 101 -7.10 -24.18 44.80
CA LYS A 101 -7.43 -25.23 45.77
C LYS A 101 -6.99 -26.68 45.52
#